data_AF-A0A386ZK41-F1
#
_entry.id   AF-A0A386ZK41-F1
#
_cell.length_a   1.000
_cell.length_b   1.000
_cell.length_c   1.000
_cell.angle_alpha   90.00
_cell.angle_beta   90.00
_cell.angle_gamma   90.00
#
_symmetry.space_group_name_H-M   'P 1'
#
loop_
_entity.id
_entity.type
_entity.pdbx_description
1 polymer ?
#
loop_
_entity_poly.entity_id
_entity_poly.type
_entity_poly.pdbx_seq_one_letter_code
_entity_poly.pdbx_strand_id
1 'polypeptide(L)'
;MDWVVEPDELAFRWETADTTLHPLRLGTTVPVGGHRRDWPDDPEFAAALDVLGAPELRITAEGDHPDALHTIRLLGCVVGEVAALAAQTSSVMPNHVGPVRIWYGPRTALDDRIAVALPAGASRRSDTLIPPRR
;
A
#
# COMPACT_ATOMS: atom_id res chain seq x y z
N MET A 1 13.24 -4.47 -1.79
CA MET A 1 12.91 -5.59 -0.88
C MET A 1 11.46 -5.46 -0.42
N ASP A 2 10.92 -6.40 0.38
CA ASP A 2 9.56 -6.32 0.92
C ASP A 2 9.60 -6.39 2.47
N TRP A 3 9.02 -5.38 3.13
CA TRP A 3 8.85 -5.33 4.58
C TRP A 3 7.36 -5.38 4.93
N VAL A 4 7.05 -5.84 6.15
CA VAL A 4 5.68 -5.85 6.68
C VAL A 4 5.69 -5.04 7.96
N VAL A 5 4.78 -4.08 8.05
CA VAL A 5 4.62 -3.20 9.22
C VAL A 5 3.17 -3.16 9.64
N GLU A 6 2.94 -2.98 10.94
CA GLU A 6 1.57 -2.85 11.42
C GLU A 6 1.01 -1.45 11.11
N PRO A 7 -0.32 -1.33 10.84
CA PRO A 7 -0.89 -0.03 10.47
C PRO A 7 -0.78 1.03 11.55
N ASP A 8 -0.78 0.64 12.83
CA ASP A 8 -0.62 1.55 13.98
C ASP A 8 0.81 2.08 14.12
N GLU A 9 1.83 1.28 13.78
CA GLU A 9 3.22 1.73 13.71
C GLU A 9 3.40 2.81 12.64
N LEU A 10 2.84 2.58 11.44
CA LEU A 10 2.79 3.59 10.38
C LEU A 10 2.00 4.83 10.81
N ALA A 11 0.85 4.66 11.46
CA ALA A 11 0.04 5.77 11.97
C ALA A 11 0.84 6.65 12.91
N PHE A 12 1.54 6.04 13.86
CA PHE A 12 2.38 6.75 14.82
C PHE A 12 3.48 7.56 14.13
N ARG A 13 4.16 6.97 13.13
CA ARG A 13 5.20 7.68 12.39
C ARG A 13 4.65 8.84 11.56
N TRP A 14 3.44 8.70 11.02
CA TRP A 14 2.79 9.72 10.20
C TRP A 14 1.99 10.75 10.98
N GLU A 15 1.89 10.63 12.31
CA GLU A 15 1.12 11.54 13.16
C GLU A 15 1.56 13.01 13.00
N THR A 16 2.86 13.23 12.76
CA THR A 16 3.44 14.57 12.60
C THR A 16 3.75 14.94 11.14
N ALA A 17 3.33 14.12 10.17
CA ALA A 17 3.63 14.35 8.77
C ALA A 17 2.55 15.21 8.09
N ASP A 18 2.97 16.14 7.22
CA ASP A 18 2.04 16.99 6.45
C ASP A 18 1.34 16.27 5.29
N THR A 19 1.72 15.02 5.00
CA THR A 19 1.13 14.20 3.94
C THR A 19 0.26 13.08 4.51
N THR A 20 -0.74 12.66 3.74
CA THR A 20 -1.55 11.48 4.07
C THR A 20 -1.07 10.26 3.28
N LEU A 21 -1.21 9.09 3.90
CA LEU A 21 -0.99 7.79 3.26
C LEU A 21 -2.27 7.19 2.66
N HIS A 22 -3.22 8.02 2.25
CA HIS A 22 -4.42 7.55 1.54
C HIS A 22 -4.01 6.74 0.29
N PRO A 23 -4.58 5.53 0.06
CA PRO A 23 -5.79 4.99 0.65
C PRO A 23 -5.60 4.09 1.89
N LEU A 24 -4.39 3.94 2.41
CA LEU A 24 -4.12 3.06 3.56
C LEU A 24 -4.97 3.47 4.78
N ARG A 25 -5.49 2.47 5.48
CA ARG A 25 -6.20 2.66 6.74
C ARG A 25 -5.25 2.36 7.89
N LEU A 26 -4.78 3.43 8.53
CA LEU A 26 -3.83 3.39 9.64
C LEU A 26 -4.53 3.58 11.01
N GLY A 27 -5.88 3.53 11.03
CA GLY A 27 -6.69 3.72 12.23
C GLY A 27 -6.52 2.58 13.25
N THR A 28 -6.60 2.94 14.53
CA THR A 28 -6.28 2.11 15.69
C THR A 28 -7.28 0.96 15.90
N THR A 29 -6.79 -0.28 15.94
CA THR A 29 -7.54 -1.39 16.55
C THR A 29 -7.44 -1.38 18.08
N VAL A 30 -6.43 -0.73 18.68
CA VAL A 30 -6.33 -0.45 20.14
C VAL A 30 -5.38 0.74 20.33
N PRO A 31 -5.58 1.68 21.29
CA PRO A 31 -4.56 2.67 21.62
C PRO A 31 -3.42 1.98 22.36
N VAL A 32 -2.27 1.81 21.71
CA VAL A 32 -1.15 1.06 22.31
C VAL A 32 -0.07 2.00 22.84
N GLY A 33 -0.22 2.36 24.10
CA GLY A 33 0.85 2.94 24.92
C GLY A 33 1.94 1.92 25.29
N GLY A 34 2.29 0.97 24.41
CA GLY A 34 3.18 -0.13 24.79
C GLY A 34 3.69 -1.09 23.71
N HIS A 35 3.40 -0.91 22.42
CA HIS A 35 4.09 -1.72 21.41
C HIS A 35 5.51 -1.22 21.21
N ARG A 36 6.47 -2.14 21.33
CA ARG A 36 7.87 -1.93 21.00
C ARG A 36 7.94 -1.87 19.47
N ARG A 37 8.21 -0.67 18.95
CA ARG A 37 8.23 -0.33 17.53
C ARG A 37 9.59 -0.71 16.96
N ASP A 38 9.80 -2.00 16.74
CA ASP A 38 11.04 -2.50 16.16
C ASP A 38 10.96 -2.33 14.63
N TRP A 39 11.22 -1.10 14.17
CA TRP A 39 11.36 -0.82 12.74
C TRP A 39 12.61 -1.51 12.18
N PRO A 40 12.58 -1.94 10.92
CA PRO A 40 13.79 -2.39 10.25
C PRO A 40 14.89 -1.33 10.30
N ASP A 41 16.06 -1.68 10.84
CA ASP A 41 17.28 -0.87 10.74
C ASP A 41 17.92 -1.10 9.36
N ASP A 42 17.20 -0.63 8.33
CA ASP A 42 17.55 -0.83 6.93
C ASP A 42 17.45 0.52 6.19
N PRO A 43 18.54 0.99 5.54
CA PRO A 43 18.54 2.25 4.82
C PRO A 43 17.57 2.25 3.62
N GLU A 44 17.32 1.11 2.96
CA GLU A 44 16.34 1.04 1.89
C GLU A 44 14.91 1.19 2.42
N PHE A 45 14.66 0.68 3.62
CA PHE A 45 13.37 0.85 4.28
C PHE A 45 13.13 2.33 4.63
N ALA A 46 14.13 3.01 5.20
CA ALA A 46 14.04 4.46 5.45
C ALA A 46 13.78 5.25 4.15
N ALA A 47 14.51 4.94 3.08
CA ALA A 47 14.30 5.56 1.77
C ALA A 47 12.89 5.30 1.21
N ALA A 48 12.33 4.10 1.43
CA ALA A 48 10.95 3.78 1.06
C ALA A 48 9.95 4.73 1.74
N LEU A 49 10.13 4.97 3.04
CA LEU A 49 9.27 5.86 3.81
C LEU A 49 9.39 7.31 3.35
N ASP A 50 10.59 7.77 3.01
CA ASP A 50 10.81 9.11 2.46
C ASP A 50 10.09 9.29 1.12
N VAL A 51 10.16 8.30 0.23
CA VAL A 51 9.43 8.30 -1.06
C VAL A 51 7.90 8.32 -0.83
N LEU A 52 7.39 7.57 0.15
CA LEU A 52 5.97 7.60 0.52
C LEU A 52 5.56 8.96 1.10
N GLY A 53 6.45 9.61 1.85
CA GLY A 53 6.24 10.88 2.55
C GLY A 53 6.28 12.11 1.65
N ALA A 54 7.13 12.11 0.61
CA ALA A 54 7.31 13.24 -0.29
C ALA A 54 7.36 12.81 -1.77
N PRO A 55 6.30 12.19 -2.32
CA PRO A 55 6.30 11.73 -3.70
C PRO A 55 6.19 12.87 -4.71
N GLU A 56 6.86 12.70 -5.86
CA GLU A 56 6.62 13.51 -7.07
C GLU A 56 5.37 13.02 -7.83
N LEU A 57 5.13 11.70 -7.79
CA LEU A 57 3.96 11.05 -8.36
C LEU A 57 3.37 10.06 -7.36
N ARG A 58 2.05 10.11 -7.23
CA ARG A 58 1.27 9.19 -6.39
C ARG A 58 0.26 8.42 -7.24
N ILE A 59 0.22 7.10 -7.06
CA ILE A 59 -0.72 6.17 -7.68
C ILE A 59 -1.49 5.51 -6.54
N THR A 60 -2.81 5.64 -6.54
CA THR A 60 -3.66 5.02 -5.52
C THR A 60 -4.63 4.03 -6.18
N ALA A 61 -4.90 2.92 -5.50
CA ALA A 61 -5.96 1.99 -5.87
C ALA A 61 -6.65 1.47 -4.61
N GLU A 62 -7.98 1.40 -4.66
CA GLU A 62 -8.79 0.68 -3.67
C GLU A 62 -9.72 -0.26 -4.45
N GLY A 63 -9.83 -1.50 -4.01
CA GLY A 63 -10.67 -2.50 -4.64
C GLY A 63 -11.30 -3.41 -3.60
N ASP A 64 -12.59 -3.68 -3.73
CA ASP A 64 -13.32 -4.60 -2.88
C ASP A 64 -13.53 -5.93 -3.60
N HIS A 65 -13.31 -7.03 -2.88
CA HIS A 65 -13.69 -8.36 -3.33
C HIS A 65 -15.08 -8.73 -2.77
N PRO A 66 -15.92 -9.48 -3.50
CA PRO A 66 -17.23 -9.92 -3.02
C PRO A 66 -17.18 -10.62 -1.66
N ASP A 67 -16.13 -11.40 -1.45
CA ASP A 67 -15.78 -11.91 -0.13
C ASP A 67 -15.01 -10.79 0.58
N ALA A 68 -15.69 -10.02 1.43
CA ALA A 68 -15.21 -8.81 2.13
C ALA A 68 -13.87 -8.95 2.90
N LEU A 69 -13.32 -10.16 2.93
CA LEU A 69 -11.98 -10.52 3.41
C LEU A 69 -10.85 -10.12 2.44
N HIS A 70 -11.16 -9.61 1.23
CA HIS A 70 -10.13 -9.21 0.25
C HIS A 70 -10.35 -7.79 -0.31
N THR A 71 -10.61 -6.80 0.54
CA THR A 71 -10.37 -5.41 0.13
C THR A 71 -8.87 -5.19 0.03
N ILE A 72 -8.42 -4.54 -1.04
CA ILE A 72 -7.04 -4.13 -1.25
C ILE A 72 -6.94 -2.61 -1.32
N ARG A 73 -5.90 -2.06 -0.69
CA ARG A 73 -5.52 -0.65 -0.73
C ARG A 73 -4.06 -0.54 -1.13
N LEU A 74 -3.78 0.20 -2.19
CA LEU A 74 -2.45 0.37 -2.74
C LEU A 74 -2.10 1.87 -2.79
N LEU A 75 -0.89 2.18 -2.36
CA LEU A 75 -0.24 3.48 -2.49
C LEU A 75 1.13 3.29 -3.13
N GLY A 76 1.21 3.53 -4.43
CA GLY A 76 2.48 3.62 -5.16
C GLY A 76 2.96 5.07 -5.18
N CYS A 77 4.23 5.29 -4.87
CA CYS A 77 4.88 6.59 -4.85
C CYS A 77 6.18 6.55 -5.65
N VAL A 78 6.51 7.64 -6.33
CA VAL A 78 7.72 7.75 -7.14
C VAL A 78 8.42 9.08 -6.90
N VAL A 79 9.74 9.04 -6.82
CA VAL A 79 10.64 10.20 -6.78
C VAL A 79 11.82 9.90 -7.72
N GLY A 80 11.97 10.67 -8.79
CA GLY A 80 12.96 10.39 -9.83
C GLY A 80 12.87 8.95 -10.37
N GLU A 81 13.96 8.19 -10.23
CA GLU A 81 14.11 6.81 -10.73
C GLU A 81 13.78 5.73 -9.70
N VAL A 82 13.33 6.10 -8.50
CA VAL A 82 12.98 5.17 -7.43
C VAL A 82 11.50 5.22 -7.10
N ALA A 83 10.97 4.10 -6.64
CA ALA A 83 9.58 3.95 -6.25
C ALA A 83 9.45 3.19 -4.94
N ALA A 84 8.38 3.50 -4.23
CA ALA A 84 7.90 2.74 -3.08
C ALA A 84 6.45 2.35 -3.30
N LEU A 85 6.06 1.16 -2.82
CA LEU A 85 4.68 0.68 -2.86
C LEU A 85 4.29 0.24 -1.46
N ALA A 86 3.22 0.82 -0.93
CA ALA A 86 2.56 0.34 0.27
C ALA A 86 1.25 -0.35 -0.11
N ALA A 87 1.12 -1.62 0.25
CA ALA A 87 -0.04 -2.46 -0.03
C ALA A 87 -0.66 -2.99 1.26
N GLN A 88 -1.94 -2.73 1.45
CA GLN A 88 -2.70 -3.19 2.60
C GLN A 88 -3.85 -4.08 2.12
N THR A 89 -3.88 -5.31 2.63
CA THR A 89 -5.00 -6.23 2.43
C THR A 89 -5.93 -6.20 3.64
N SER A 90 -7.19 -6.59 3.47
CA SER A 90 -8.11 -6.83 4.59
C SER A 90 -7.54 -7.83 5.60
N SER A 91 -7.89 -7.65 6.87
CA SER A 91 -7.65 -8.64 7.91
C SER A 91 -8.71 -9.75 7.86
N VAL A 92 -8.36 -10.94 8.35
CA VAL A 92 -9.32 -12.03 8.59
C VAL A 92 -10.28 -11.72 9.75
N MET A 93 -9.97 -10.71 10.58
CA MET A 93 -10.82 -10.28 11.67
C MET A 93 -11.78 -9.16 11.22
N PRO A 94 -13.09 -9.27 11.50
CA PRO A 94 -14.04 -8.19 11.25
C PRO A 94 -13.57 -6.87 11.88
N ASN A 95 -13.70 -5.77 11.13
CA ASN A 95 -13.30 -4.41 11.53
C ASN A 95 -11.80 -4.21 11.80
N HIS A 96 -10.94 -5.18 11.48
CA HIS A 96 -9.49 -5.00 11.56
C HIS A 96 -8.92 -4.68 10.18
N VAL A 97 -7.96 -3.76 10.14
CA VAL A 97 -7.14 -3.50 8.97
C VAL A 97 -5.96 -4.47 8.98
N GLY A 98 -5.62 -5.06 7.84
CA GLY A 98 -4.46 -5.94 7.75
C GLY A 98 -3.14 -5.17 7.75
N PRO A 99 -2.02 -5.88 7.90
CA PRO A 99 -0.70 -5.26 7.90
C PRO A 99 -0.39 -4.60 6.55
N VAL A 100 0.53 -3.64 6.56
CA VAL A 100 0.98 -2.94 5.36
C VAL A 100 2.28 -3.57 4.89
N ARG A 101 2.29 -4.08 3.66
CA ARG A 101 3.49 -4.50 2.96
C ARG A 101 4.11 -3.31 2.25
N ILE A 102 5.38 -3.04 2.51
CA ILE A 102 6.14 -1.95 1.89
C ILE A 102 7.19 -2.55 0.98
N TRP A 103 7.23 -2.06 -0.25
CA TRP A 103 8.27 -2.36 -1.22
C TRP A 103 9.04 -1.10 -1.60
N TYR A 104 10.32 -1.27 -1.94
CA TYR A 104 11.18 -0.23 -2.51
C TYR A 104 12.04 -0.79 -3.63
N GLY A 105 12.25 0.03 -4.68
CA GLY A 105 13.11 -0.32 -5.80
C GLY A 105 13.03 0.67 -6.97
N PRO A 106 13.46 0.26 -8.18
CA PRO A 106 13.46 1.13 -9.35
C PRO A 106 12.04 1.43 -9.82
N ARG A 107 11.80 2.65 -10.29
CA ARG A 107 10.51 3.12 -10.84
C ARG A 107 9.94 2.18 -11.89
N THR A 108 10.80 1.60 -12.72
CA THR A 108 10.44 0.70 -13.82
C THR A 108 9.88 -0.65 -13.38
N ALA A 109 9.94 -0.99 -12.09
CA ALA A 109 9.38 -2.23 -11.54
C ALA A 109 8.06 -2.02 -10.77
N LEU A 110 7.55 -0.78 -10.71
CA LEU A 110 6.37 -0.45 -9.89
C LEU A 110 5.08 -1.10 -10.42
N ASP A 111 4.93 -1.21 -11.74
CA ASP A 111 3.78 -1.84 -12.39
C ASP A 111 3.70 -3.33 -12.09
N ASP A 112 4.81 -4.05 -12.23
CA ASP A 112 4.91 -5.46 -11.86
C ASP A 112 4.57 -5.65 -10.37
N ARG A 113 5.03 -4.74 -9.51
CA ARG A 113 4.75 -4.81 -8.06
C ARG A 113 3.30 -4.54 -7.72
N ILE A 114 2.66 -3.60 -8.40
CA ILE A 114 1.21 -3.38 -8.30
C ILE A 114 0.47 -4.64 -8.73
N ALA A 115 0.84 -5.26 -9.86
CA ALA A 115 0.20 -6.46 -10.36
C ALA A 115 0.32 -7.65 -9.38
N VAL A 116 1.49 -7.83 -8.76
CA VAL A 116 1.72 -8.86 -7.73
C VAL A 116 0.89 -8.63 -6.47
N ALA A 117 0.59 -7.38 -6.12
CA ALA A 117 -0.20 -7.07 -4.94
C ALA A 117 -1.70 -7.40 -5.11
N LEU A 118 -2.20 -7.41 -6.35
CA LEU A 118 -3.62 -7.69 -6.63
C LEU A 118 -3.97 -9.15 -6.27
N PRO A 119 -5.17 -9.41 -5.72
CA PRO A 119 -5.64 -10.77 -5.50
C PRO A 119 -5.73 -11.53 -6.82
N ALA A 120 -5.48 -12.84 -6.77
CA ALA A 120 -5.60 -13.70 -7.94
C ALA A 120 -7.02 -13.62 -8.52
N GLY A 121 -7.12 -13.19 -9.78
CA GLY A 121 -8.38 -13.08 -10.50
C GLY A 121 -8.45 -14.07 -11.65
N ALA A 122 -9.67 -14.47 -12.02
CA ALA A 122 -9.89 -15.13 -13.29
C ALA A 122 -9.68 -14.12 -14.43
N SER A 123 -8.82 -14.45 -15.40
CA SER A 123 -8.72 -13.64 -16.62
C SER A 123 -10.03 -13.76 -17.41
N ARG A 124 -10.76 -12.66 -17.54
CA ARG A 124 -11.94 -12.59 -18.40
C ARG A 124 -11.61 -11.75 -19.62
N ARG A 125 -11.57 -12.38 -20.79
CA ARG A 125 -11.53 -11.67 -22.06
C ARG A 125 -12.96 -11.22 -22.39
N SER A 126 -13.19 -9.91 -22.39
CA SER A 126 -14.42 -9.34 -22.95
C SER A 126 -14.11 -8.89 -24.36
N ASP A 127 -14.81 -9.43 -25.34
CA ASP A 127 -14.72 -8.95 -26.70
C ASP A 127 -15.46 -7.61 -26.76
N THR A 128 -14.72 -6.51 -26.57
CA THR A 128 -15.13 -5.11 -26.83
C THR A 128 -16.11 -4.50 -25.83
N LEU A 129 -15.64 -3.53 -25.02
CA LEU A 129 -16.50 -2.60 -24.26
C LEU A 129 -16.56 -1.19 -24.87
N ILE A 130 -15.83 -0.94 -25.97
CA ILE A 130 -15.85 0.35 -26.66
C ILE A 130 -16.65 0.18 -27.94
N PRO A 131 -17.93 0.62 -28.02
CA PRO A 131 -18.59 0.71 -29.31
C PRO A 131 -17.81 1.70 -30.19
N PRO A 132 -17.62 1.41 -31.49
CA PRO A 132 -16.94 2.33 -32.39
C PRO A 132 -17.65 3.68 -32.35
N ARG A 133 -16.88 4.76 -32.12
CA ARG A 133 -17.39 6.13 -32.26
C ARG A 133 -17.90 6.28 -33.70
N ARG A 134 -19.20 6.59 -33.84
CA ARG A 134 -19.80 6.98 -35.13
C ARG A 134 -19.35 8.37 -35.53
#